data_AF-A0A336N709-F1
#
_entry.id   AF-A0A336N709-F1
#
_cell.length_a   1.000
_cell.length_b   1.000
_cell.length_c   1.000
_cell.angle_alpha   90.00
_cell.angle_beta   90.00
_cell.angle_gamma   90.00
#
_symmetry.space_group_name_H-M   'P 1'
#
loop_
_entity.id
_entity.type
_entity.pdbx_description
1 polymer ?
#
loop_
_entity_poly.entity_id
_entity_poly.type
_entity_poly.pdbx_seq_one_letter_code
_entity_poly.pdbx_strand_id
1 'polypeptide(L)'
;MAIKTLGLAKFAPIRTLLKQLFACPQGTPKTVMGIEFKNPIGLAAGADKNGEAIDGFGAMGFGFIEVGTVTPLAQDGNAKPRQFRLVEAEGIINRNGFNNYGIDHLIENVKMPAMTA
;
A
#
# COMPACT_ATOMS: atom_id res chain seq x y z
N MET A 1 5.01 1.81 -11.47
CA MET A 1 4.78 3.22 -11.87
C MET A 1 3.72 3.86 -10.98
N ALA A 2 2.50 3.31 -10.88
CA ALA A 2 1.43 3.84 -10.03
C ALA A 2 1.81 4.05 -8.55
N ILE A 3 2.42 3.04 -7.89
CA ILE A 3 2.81 3.14 -6.47
C ILE A 3 3.87 4.23 -6.25
N LYS A 4 4.90 4.27 -7.10
CA LYS A 4 5.93 5.33 -7.04
C LYS A 4 5.34 6.73 -7.21
N THR A 5 4.34 6.89 -8.08
CA THR A 5 3.61 8.17 -8.22
C THR A 5 2.78 8.48 -6.98
N LEU A 6 2.11 7.48 -6.39
CA LEU A 6 1.36 7.64 -5.15
C LEU A 6 2.26 7.99 -3.95
N GLY A 7 3.53 7.57 -3.97
CA GLY A 7 4.55 7.98 -3.00
C GLY A 7 4.82 9.50 -2.97
N LEU A 8 4.39 10.27 -3.98
CA LEU A 8 4.43 11.73 -3.92
C LEU A 8 3.44 12.32 -2.89
N ALA A 9 2.50 11.52 -2.38
CA ALA A 9 1.59 11.92 -1.30
C ALA A 9 2.30 12.19 0.05
N LYS A 10 3.61 11.96 0.13
CA LYS A 10 4.43 12.53 1.21
C LYS A 10 4.38 14.06 1.24
N PHE A 11 4.17 14.71 0.09
CA PHE A 11 3.98 16.16 0.00
C PHE A 11 2.55 16.56 0.34
N ALA A 12 2.39 17.52 1.25
CA ALA A 12 1.09 17.95 1.79
C ALA A 12 0.04 18.34 0.72
N PRO A 13 0.35 19.12 -0.33
CA PRO A 13 -0.66 19.50 -1.33
C PRO A 13 -1.25 18.31 -2.08
N ILE A 14 -0.40 17.35 -2.45
CA ILE A 14 -0.82 16.14 -3.16
C ILE A 14 -1.67 15.26 -2.24
N ARG A 15 -1.26 15.13 -0.97
CA ARG A 15 -2.03 14.39 0.04
C ARG A 15 -3.42 14.99 0.27
N THR A 16 -3.50 16.32 0.35
CA THR A 16 -4.79 17.03 0.52
C THR A 16 -5.69 16.82 -0.68
N LEU A 17 -5.14 16.91 -1.90
CA LEU A 17 -5.90 16.64 -3.12
C LEU A 17 -6.43 15.19 -3.15
N LEU A 18 -5.61 14.21 -2.80
CA LEU A 18 -6.04 12.81 -2.72
C LEU A 18 -7.21 12.62 -1.74
N LYS A 19 -7.14 13.24 -0.55
CA LYS A 19 -8.22 13.21 0.43
C LYS A 19 -9.52 13.83 -0.08
N GLN A 20 -9.43 14.88 -0.90
CA GLN A 20 -10.61 15.53 -1.48
C GLN A 20 -11.24 14.68 -2.59
N LEU A 21 -10.42 14.09 -3.45
CA LEU A 21 -10.89 13.27 -4.58
C LEU A 21 -11.43 11.91 -4.14
N PHE A 22 -10.79 11.30 -3.15
CA PHE A 22 -11.16 10.01 -2.60
C PHE A 22 -11.78 10.16 -1.21
N ALA A 23 -12.56 11.21 -1.01
CA ALA A 23 -13.21 11.49 0.27
C ALA A 23 -13.94 10.24 0.76
N CYS A 24 -13.39 9.61 1.80
CA CYS A 24 -13.97 8.43 2.41
C CYS A 24 -15.15 8.89 3.27
N PRO A 25 -16.37 8.37 3.04
CA PRO A 25 -17.49 8.59 3.95
C PRO A 25 -17.10 8.23 5.37
N GLN A 26 -17.78 8.79 6.37
CA GLN A 26 -17.53 8.43 7.75
C GLN A 26 -17.74 6.92 7.91
N GLY A 27 -16.63 6.20 8.09
CA GLY A 27 -16.65 4.75 8.19
C GLY A 27 -17.34 4.29 9.46
N THR A 28 -17.54 2.98 9.57
CA THR A 28 -17.95 2.34 10.83
C THR A 28 -16.70 1.87 11.57
N PRO A 29 -16.27 2.55 12.64
CA PRO A 29 -15.07 2.15 13.37
C PRO A 29 -15.22 0.73 13.93
N LYS A 30 -14.10 -0.02 13.97
CA LYS A 30 -14.05 -1.37 14.52
C LYS A 30 -12.82 -1.52 15.39
N THR A 31 -12.99 -2.11 16.58
CA THR A 31 -11.88 -2.53 17.42
C THR A 31 -11.65 -4.03 17.21
N VAL A 32 -10.45 -4.40 16.81
CA VAL A 32 -10.06 -5.80 16.59
C VAL A 32 -8.71 -6.01 17.25
N MET A 33 -8.60 -7.02 18.13
CA MET A 33 -7.38 -7.30 18.90
C MET A 33 -6.82 -6.06 19.65
N GLY A 34 -7.70 -5.16 20.11
CA GLY A 34 -7.30 -3.93 20.81
C GLY A 34 -6.86 -2.77 19.92
N ILE A 35 -6.85 -2.94 18.59
CA ILE A 35 -6.53 -1.88 17.61
C ILE A 35 -7.83 -1.27 17.08
N GLU A 36 -7.94 0.05 17.10
CA GLU A 36 -9.06 0.78 16.51
C GLU A 36 -8.79 1.10 15.04
N PHE A 37 -9.67 0.61 14.17
CA PHE A 37 -9.66 0.91 12.74
C PHE A 37 -10.80 1.89 12.44
N LYS A 38 -10.49 2.97 11.70
CA LYS A 38 -11.47 4.00 11.31
C LYS A 38 -12.62 3.44 10.48
N ASN A 39 -12.35 2.39 9.72
CA ASN A 39 -13.31 1.65 8.91
C ASN A 39 -12.77 0.23 8.65
N PRO A 40 -13.63 -0.73 8.23
CA PRO A 40 -13.22 -2.13 8.05
C PRO A 40 -12.55 -2.42 6.69
N ILE A 41 -12.29 -1.40 5.86
CA ILE A 41 -11.74 -1.59 4.51
C ILE A 41 -10.22 -1.45 4.55
N GLY A 42 -9.51 -2.51 4.15
CA GLY A 42 -8.05 -2.55 4.13
C GLY A 42 -7.47 -2.72 2.74
N LEU A 43 -6.23 -2.24 2.56
CA LEU A 43 -5.40 -2.60 1.42
C LEU A 43 -4.65 -3.90 1.74
N ALA A 44 -4.88 -4.94 0.94
CA ALA A 44 -4.23 -6.23 1.12
C ALA A 44 -2.73 -6.20 0.78
N ALA A 45 -1.97 -7.12 1.40
CA ALA A 45 -0.57 -7.35 1.07
C ALA A 45 -0.36 -7.67 -0.42
N GLY A 46 0.86 -7.41 -0.87
CA GLY A 46 1.31 -7.62 -2.25
C GLY A 46 1.12 -6.40 -3.13
N ALA A 47 0.24 -5.46 -2.73
CA ALA A 47 0.06 -4.17 -3.39
C ALA A 47 1.30 -3.30 -3.20
N ASP A 48 1.59 -2.88 -1.97
CA ASP A 48 2.82 -2.16 -1.61
C ASP A 48 3.78 -3.09 -0.87
N LYS A 49 4.75 -3.66 -1.57
CA LYS A 49 5.66 -4.65 -0.97
C LYS A 49 6.78 -4.03 -0.13
N ASN A 50 7.12 -2.78 -0.43
CA ASN A 50 8.31 -2.12 0.10
C ASN A 50 7.97 -0.86 0.91
N GLY A 51 6.68 -0.55 1.13
CA GLY A 51 6.23 0.61 1.90
C GLY A 51 6.39 1.94 1.15
N GLU A 52 6.38 1.93 -0.19
CA GLU A 52 6.66 3.11 -1.01
C GLU A 52 5.54 4.17 -0.97
N ALA A 53 4.31 3.83 -0.57
CA ALA A 53 3.15 4.72 -0.71
C ALA A 53 2.12 4.64 0.44
N ILE A 54 2.55 4.30 1.65
CA ILE A 54 1.69 4.15 2.84
C ILE A 54 0.78 5.38 3.04
N ASP A 55 1.34 6.59 3.05
CA ASP A 55 0.58 7.83 3.26
C ASP A 55 -0.41 8.12 2.13
N GLY A 56 -0.07 7.75 0.90
CA GLY A 56 -0.94 7.97 -0.26
C GLY A 56 -2.15 7.04 -0.22
N PHE A 57 -1.96 5.77 0.12
CA PHE A 57 -3.08 4.87 0.36
C PHE A 57 -3.90 5.30 1.58
N GLY A 58 -3.26 5.78 2.65
CA GLY A 58 -3.97 6.33 3.81
C GLY A 58 -4.82 7.55 3.44
N ALA A 59 -4.31 8.41 2.54
CA ALA A 59 -5.05 9.57 2.02
C ALA A 59 -6.26 9.18 1.17
N MET A 60 -6.25 8.01 0.53
CA MET A 60 -7.38 7.46 -0.23
C MET A 60 -8.49 6.87 0.65
N GLY A 61 -8.30 6.78 1.97
CA GLY A 61 -9.36 6.42 2.91
C GLY A 61 -9.37 4.97 3.41
N PHE A 62 -8.35 4.17 3.10
CA PHE A 62 -8.19 2.84 3.70
C PHE A 62 -8.12 2.94 5.24
N GLY A 63 -8.89 2.08 5.93
CA GLY A 63 -8.86 1.98 7.38
C GLY A 63 -7.59 1.34 7.91
N PHE A 64 -6.95 0.49 7.11
CA PHE A 64 -5.63 -0.09 7.37
C PHE A 64 -4.92 -0.50 6.07
N ILE A 65 -3.61 -0.67 6.15
CA ILE A 65 -2.76 -1.06 5.02
C ILE A 65 -1.86 -2.20 5.48
N GLU A 66 -1.89 -3.31 4.75
CA GLU A 66 -0.97 -4.42 4.95
C GLU A 66 0.18 -4.33 3.93
N VAL A 67 1.37 -3.98 4.41
CA VAL A 67 2.58 -3.83 3.58
C VAL A 67 3.30 -5.18 3.46
N GLY A 68 3.90 -5.44 2.31
CA GLY A 68 4.68 -6.66 2.04
C GLY A 68 4.09 -7.48 0.89
N THR A 69 4.40 -8.76 0.75
CA THR A 69 5.32 -9.56 1.58
C THR A 69 6.77 -9.11 1.40
N VAL A 70 7.47 -8.92 2.52
CA VAL A 70 8.90 -8.63 2.59
C VAL A 70 9.66 -9.86 3.09
N THR A 71 10.90 -10.04 2.66
CA THR A 71 11.78 -11.08 3.17
C THR A 71 13.01 -10.48 3.85
N PRO A 72 13.75 -11.23 4.70
CA PRO A 72 14.94 -10.70 5.34
C PRO A 72 15.95 -10.11 4.34
N LEU A 73 16.17 -10.81 3.22
CA LEU A 73 17.01 -10.33 2.12
C LEU A 73 16.15 -9.95 0.91
N ALA A 74 16.68 -9.04 0.07
CA ALA A 74 16.07 -8.70 -1.21
C ALA A 74 16.03 -9.90 -2.14
N GLN A 75 14.99 -9.96 -2.98
CA GLN A 75 14.88 -10.96 -4.03
C GLN A 75 14.04 -10.45 -5.20
N ASP A 76 14.40 -10.87 -6.42
CA ASP A 76 13.71 -10.44 -7.64
C ASP A 76 12.36 -11.14 -7.86
N GLY A 77 12.15 -12.27 -7.19
CA GLY A 77 11.03 -13.19 -7.39
C GLY A 77 11.08 -13.95 -8.71
N ASN A 78 9.96 -14.55 -9.12
CA ASN A 78 9.91 -15.44 -10.29
C ASN A 78 10.15 -14.70 -11.62
N ALA A 79 10.69 -15.37 -12.66
CA ALA A 79 10.87 -14.74 -13.97
C ALA A 79 9.55 -14.18 -14.56
N LYS A 80 9.65 -13.05 -15.28
CA LYS A 80 8.51 -12.43 -16.00
C LYS A 80 8.23 -13.18 -17.32
N PRO A 81 6.97 -13.18 -17.83
CA PRO A 81 5.76 -12.58 -17.25
C PRO A 81 5.22 -13.42 -16.08
N ARG A 82 4.65 -12.76 -15.05
CA ARG A 82 4.26 -13.41 -13.78
C ARG A 82 2.99 -12.86 -13.13
N GLN A 83 2.29 -11.96 -13.80
CA GLN A 83 1.00 -11.41 -13.38
C GLN A 83 0.15 -11.18 -14.63
N PHE A 84 -1.10 -11.64 -14.58
CA PHE A 84 -2.00 -11.72 -15.73
C PHE A 84 -3.38 -11.24 -15.30
N ARG A 85 -4.01 -10.41 -16.14
CA ARG A 85 -5.38 -9.93 -15.91
C ARG A 85 -6.36 -10.77 -16.72
N LEU A 86 -7.40 -11.25 -16.07
CA LEU A 86 -8.56 -11.88 -16.70
C LEU A 86 -9.68 -10.84 -16.69
N VAL A 87 -9.85 -10.11 -17.78
CA VAL A 87 -10.70 -8.91 -17.80
C VAL A 87 -12.17 -9.28 -17.60
N GLU A 88 -12.63 -10.34 -18.27
CA GLU A 88 -14.00 -10.83 -18.25
C GLU A 88 -14.41 -11.34 -16.87
N ALA A 89 -13.45 -11.83 -16.08
CA ALA A 89 -13.66 -12.32 -14.72
C ALA A 89 -13.32 -11.28 -13.64
N GLU A 90 -12.98 -10.04 -14.03
CA GLU A 90 -12.43 -9.01 -13.14
C GLU A 90 -11.28 -9.53 -12.24
N GLY A 91 -10.52 -10.48 -12.76
CA GLY A 91 -9.60 -11.31 -11.98
C GLY A 91 -8.13 -11.05 -12.28
N ILE A 92 -7.27 -11.49 -11.36
CA ILE A 92 -5.81 -11.48 -11.51
C ILE A 92 -5.26 -12.86 -11.14
N ILE A 93 -4.45 -13.44 -12.03
CA ILE A 93 -3.58 -14.58 -11.72
C ILE A 93 -2.17 -14.05 -11.53
N ASN A 94 -1.50 -14.42 -10.44
CA ASN A 94 -0.10 -14.05 -10.23
C ASN A 94 0.73 -15.21 -9.65
N ARG A 95 2.01 -15.19 -9.98
CA ARG A 95 3.05 -16.06 -9.45
C ARG A 95 4.29 -15.24 -9.19
N ASN A 96 4.15 -14.19 -8.39
CA ASN A 96 5.17 -13.17 -8.20
C ASN A 96 6.44 -13.69 -7.49
N GLY A 97 6.28 -14.65 -6.57
CA GLY A 97 7.40 -15.25 -5.83
C GLY A 97 8.12 -14.25 -4.93
N PHE A 98 7.38 -13.52 -4.08
CA PHE A 98 7.93 -12.61 -3.06
C PHE A 98 8.99 -11.60 -3.53
N ASN A 99 8.86 -11.02 -4.73
CA ASN A 99 9.75 -9.95 -5.17
C ASN A 99 9.71 -8.72 -4.23
N ASN A 100 10.83 -8.37 -3.59
CA ASN A 100 10.94 -7.24 -2.64
C ASN A 100 12.41 -6.81 -2.44
N TYR A 101 12.63 -5.66 -1.79
CA TYR A 101 13.96 -5.07 -1.57
C TYR A 101 14.60 -5.38 -0.21
N GLY A 102 14.04 -6.33 0.55
CA GLY A 102 14.53 -6.71 1.86
C GLY A 102 13.92 -5.90 3.00
N ILE A 103 14.09 -6.40 4.23
CA ILE A 103 13.48 -5.81 5.43
C ILE A 103 14.08 -4.45 5.78
N ASP A 104 15.38 -4.26 5.59
CA ASP A 104 16.07 -3.00 5.92
C ASP A 104 15.50 -1.85 5.08
N HIS A 105 15.31 -2.07 3.78
CA HIS A 105 14.69 -1.10 2.88
C HIS A 105 13.24 -0.77 3.27
N LEU A 106 12.45 -1.78 3.66
CA LEU A 106 11.08 -1.54 4.12
C LEU A 106 11.07 -0.69 5.40
N ILE A 107 11.95 -1.00 6.36
CA ILE A 107 12.03 -0.27 7.63
C ILE A 107 12.38 1.21 7.37
N GLU A 108 13.29 1.50 6.45
CA GLU A 108 13.61 2.87 6.05
C GLU A 108 12.37 3.61 5.54
N ASN A 109 11.58 2.98 4.65
CA ASN A 109 10.35 3.59 4.13
C ASN A 109 9.29 3.80 5.21
N VAL A 110 9.08 2.84 6.11
CA VAL A 110 8.10 2.96 7.20
C VAL A 110 8.49 4.05 8.20
N LYS A 111 9.79 4.25 8.44
CA LYS A 111 10.31 5.28 9.34
C LYS A 111 10.28 6.69 8.74
N MET A 112 10.07 6.83 7.43
CA MET A 112 9.93 8.13 6.78
C MET A 112 8.47 8.60 6.85
N PRO A 113 8.06 9.40 7.83
CA PRO A 113 6.71 9.96 7.83
C PRO A 113 6.54 10.92 6.65
N ALA A 114 5.29 11.10 6.24
CA ALA A 114 4.87 12.19 5.38
C ALA A 114 5.52 13.51 5.81
N MET A 115 6.23 14.18 4.90
CA MET A 115 6.82 15.49 5.18
C MET A 115 5.69 16.48 5.49
N THR A 116 5.62 16.90 6.75
CA THR A 116 4.84 18.06 7.16
C THR A 116 5.67 19.28 6.83
N ALA A 117 5.29 19.99 5.76
CA ALA A 117 5.59 21.42 5.67
C ALA A 117 4.78 22.17 6.71
#